data_AF-A0A9N9J670-F1
#
_entry.id   AF-A0A9N9J670-F1
#
_cell.length_a   1.000
_cell.length_b   1.000
_cell.length_c   1.000
_cell.angle_alpha   90.00
_cell.angle_beta   90.00
_cell.angle_gamma   90.00
#
_symmetry.space_group_name_H-M   'P 1'
#
loop_
_entity.id
_entity.type
_entity.pdbx_description
1 polymer ?
#
loop_
_entity_poly.entity_id
_entity_poly.type
_entity_poly.pdbx_seq_one_letter_code
_entity_poly.pdbx_strand_id
1 'polypeptide(L)'
;GIHAKAILNNPSTYEILKPEDFGMTRYVSIGHRLTGWNAVKNRVEQLGLSLNDDQVKKITAKIKELADIRPQSMEDVDNLLRDFHYAVASGDESRVKTVLSAPMAI
;
A
#
# COMPACT_ATOMS: atom_id res chain seq x y z
N GLY A 1 10.12 -3.16 20.87
CA GLY A 1 9.87 -2.67 22.23
C GLY A 1 8.53 -3.20 22.71
N ILE A 2 8.39 -3.40 24.02
CA ILE A 2 7.24 -3.95 24.76
C ILE A 2 5.85 -3.29 24.53
N HIS A 3 5.69 -2.47 23.48
CA HIS A 3 4.47 -1.73 23.17
C HIS A 3 3.96 -1.99 21.73
N ALA A 4 3.88 -3.27 21.33
CA ALA A 4 3.24 -3.64 20.06
C ALA A 4 2.30 -4.84 20.21
N LYS A 5 1.74 -5.06 21.41
CA LYS A 5 0.80 -6.17 21.66
C LYS A 5 -0.57 -5.75 22.22
N ALA A 6 -0.84 -4.44 22.35
CA ALA A 6 -2.10 -3.95 22.92
C ALA A 6 -3.10 -3.38 21.89
N ILE A 7 -2.69 -3.10 20.65
CA ILE A 7 -3.55 -2.43 19.65
C ILE A 7 -4.60 -3.38 19.05
N LEU A 8 -4.47 -4.71 19.20
CA LEU A 8 -5.40 -5.65 18.59
C LEU A 8 -6.73 -5.86 19.34
N ASN A 9 -6.90 -5.33 20.56
CA ASN A 9 -8.01 -5.72 21.43
C ASN A 9 -9.03 -4.63 21.82
N ASN A 10 -8.82 -3.34 21.54
CA ASN A 10 -9.85 -2.33 21.81
C ASN A 10 -9.67 -1.04 20.99
N PRO A 11 -10.58 -0.73 20.05
CA PRO A 11 -10.47 0.42 19.14
C PRO A 11 -10.74 1.79 19.80
N SER A 12 -11.15 1.86 21.07
CA SER A 12 -11.55 3.11 21.73
C SER A 12 -10.44 3.86 22.48
N THR A 13 -9.19 3.39 22.45
CA THR A 13 -8.19 3.93 23.38
C THR A 13 -7.47 5.18 22.88
N TYR A 14 -7.51 5.56 21.60
CA TYR A 14 -6.77 6.75 21.12
C TYR A 14 -7.39 7.53 19.94
N GLU A 15 -8.72 7.47 19.74
CA GLU A 15 -9.39 8.28 18.71
C GLU A 15 -10.54 9.09 19.32
N ILE A 16 -10.21 10.26 19.88
CA ILE A 16 -11.20 11.21 20.42
C ILE A 16 -12.06 11.85 19.31
N LEU A 17 -11.65 11.76 18.04
CA LEU A 17 -12.38 12.34 16.91
C LEU A 17 -12.54 11.30 15.80
N LYS A 18 -13.79 10.95 15.47
CA LYS A 18 -14.09 10.19 14.25
C LYS A 18 -14.09 11.17 13.07
N PRO A 19 -13.31 10.94 12.01
CA PRO A 19 -13.28 11.81 10.82
C PRO A 19 -14.64 11.90 10.11
N GLU A 20 -15.45 10.85 10.26
CA GLU A 20 -16.83 10.76 9.81
C GLU A 20 -17.70 11.87 10.41
N ASP A 21 -17.45 12.26 11.67
CA ASP A 21 -18.16 13.35 12.36
C ASP A 21 -17.87 14.74 11.74
N PHE A 22 -16.84 14.83 10.87
CA PHE A 22 -16.44 16.05 10.17
C PHE A 22 -16.55 15.91 8.64
N GLY A 23 -17.23 14.88 8.13
CA GLY A 23 -17.37 14.64 6.68
C GLY A 23 -16.06 14.28 5.97
N MET A 24 -15.04 13.85 6.70
CA MET A 24 -13.75 13.46 6.14
C MET A 24 -13.68 11.94 6.02
N THR A 25 -13.61 11.41 4.80
CA THR A 25 -13.16 10.03 4.59
C THR A 25 -11.70 9.94 4.99
N ARG A 26 -11.37 9.09 5.98
CA ARG A 26 -10.01 8.86 6.47
C ARG A 26 -9.17 8.23 5.36
N TYR A 27 -8.61 9.04 4.46
CA TYR A 27 -7.62 8.58 3.50
C TYR A 27 -6.33 8.30 4.26
N VAL A 28 -6.09 7.03 4.58
CA VAL A 28 -4.78 6.57 5.03
C VAL A 28 -3.81 6.91 3.90
N SER A 29 -2.84 7.78 4.14
CA SER A 29 -1.83 8.10 3.13
C SER A 29 -0.91 6.88 2.91
N ILE A 30 -1.23 6.08 1.89
CA ILE A 30 -0.52 4.84 1.49
C ILE A 30 0.77 5.17 0.70
N GLY A 31 0.98 6.42 0.30
CA GLY A 31 2.15 6.88 -0.46
C GLY A 31 3.36 7.27 0.40
N HIS A 32 3.36 6.90 1.68
CA HIS A 32 4.42 7.28 2.63
C HIS A 32 5.33 6.11 3.00
N ARG A 33 6.58 6.38 3.39
CA ARG A 33 7.57 5.37 3.83
C ARG A 33 7.07 4.44 4.94
N LEU A 34 6.17 4.94 5.79
CA LEU A 34 5.58 4.17 6.89
C LEU A 34 4.43 3.26 6.47
N THR A 35 4.07 3.23 5.18
CA THR A 35 3.05 2.33 4.65
C THR A 35 3.42 0.88 4.95
N GLY A 36 2.61 0.25 5.80
CA GLY A 36 2.73 -1.17 6.13
C GLY A 36 2.00 -2.04 5.13
N TRP A 37 2.36 -3.33 5.13
CA TRP A 37 1.73 -4.35 4.29
C TRP A 37 0.20 -4.40 4.46
N ASN A 38 -0.32 -4.20 5.67
CA ASN A 38 -1.77 -4.16 5.92
C ASN A 38 -2.48 -3.05 5.13
N ALA A 39 -1.86 -1.86 5.01
CA ALA A 39 -2.44 -0.74 4.28
C ALA A 39 -2.46 -1.03 2.77
N VAL A 40 -1.36 -1.58 2.23
CA VAL A 40 -1.29 -1.98 0.82
C VAL A 40 -2.29 -3.10 0.53
N LYS A 41 -2.39 -4.11 1.40
CA LYS A 41 -3.36 -5.21 1.26
C LYS A 41 -4.79 -4.70 1.23
N ASN A 42 -5.15 -3.81 2.16
CA ASN A 42 -6.48 -3.22 2.18
C ASN A 42 -6.76 -2.42 0.90
N ARG A 43 -5.76 -1.70 0.35
CA ARG A 43 -5.94 -0.98 -0.92
C ARG A 43 -6.12 -1.92 -2.10
N VAL A 44 -5.34 -2.99 -2.17
CA VAL A 44 -5.47 -4.05 -3.18
C VAL A 44 -6.90 -4.61 -3.17
N GLU A 45 -7.45 -4.89 -1.98
CA GLU A 45 -8.83 -5.35 -1.80
C GLU A 45 -9.86 -4.30 -2.24
N GLN A 46 -9.69 -3.03 -1.85
CA GLN A 46 -10.56 -1.92 -2.27
C GLN A 46 -10.58 -1.71 -3.80
N LEU A 47 -9.45 -1.94 -4.46
CA LEU A 47 -9.31 -1.82 -5.92
C LEU A 47 -9.81 -3.07 -6.67
N GLY A 48 -10.21 -4.14 -5.95
CA GLY A 48 -10.63 -5.41 -6.54
C GLY A 48 -9.49 -6.18 -7.22
N LEU A 49 -8.24 -5.95 -6.81
CA LEU A 49 -7.07 -6.60 -7.40
C LEU A 49 -6.80 -7.94 -6.72
N SER A 50 -6.59 -8.98 -7.52
CA SER A 50 -6.24 -10.32 -7.00
C SER A 50 -4.72 -10.46 -6.91
N LEU A 51 -4.18 -10.26 -5.70
CA LEU A 51 -2.76 -10.49 -5.37
C LEU A 51 -2.67 -11.36 -4.10
N ASN A 52 -1.74 -12.31 -4.09
CA ASN A 52 -1.45 -13.11 -2.89
C ASN A 52 -0.55 -12.35 -1.91
N ASP A 53 -0.43 -12.86 -0.69
CA ASP A 53 0.31 -12.18 0.38
C ASP A 53 1.78 -11.87 0.02
N ASP A 54 2.46 -12.77 -0.70
CA ASP A 54 3.86 -12.57 -1.10
C ASP A 54 4.00 -11.54 -2.23
N GLN A 55 3.04 -11.48 -3.15
CA GLN A 55 2.92 -10.44 -4.16
C GLN A 55 2.67 -9.07 -3.51
N VAL A 56 1.78 -9.00 -2.52
CA VAL A 56 1.52 -7.77 -1.76
C VAL A 56 2.78 -7.33 -0.99
N LYS A 57 3.54 -8.26 -0.40
CA LYS A 57 4.84 -7.93 0.24
C LYS A 57 5.84 -7.34 -0.75
N LYS A 58 5.97 -7.94 -1.94
CA LYS A 58 6.88 -7.46 -3.00
C LYS A 58 6.53 -6.04 -3.43
N ILE A 59 5.26 -5.78 -3.75
CA ILE A 59 4.85 -4.45 -4.19
C ILE A 59 4.88 -3.42 -3.05
N THR A 60 4.67 -3.85 -1.80
CA THR A 60 4.85 -2.99 -0.61
C THR A 60 6.31 -2.53 -0.48
N ALA A 61 7.28 -3.43 -0.68
CA ALA A 61 8.69 -3.06 -0.66
C ALA A 61 9.02 -2.03 -1.75
N LYS A 62 8.43 -2.20 -2.94
CA LYS A 62 8.60 -1.24 -4.04
C LYS A 62 8.00 0.13 -3.73
N ILE A 63 6.79 0.18 -3.18
CA ILE A 63 6.15 1.44 -2.76
C ILE A 63 7.03 2.18 -1.75
N LYS A 64 7.65 1.47 -0.81
CA LYS A 64 8.57 2.08 0.17
C LYS A 64 9.82 2.66 -0.48
N GLU A 65 10.44 1.91 -1.39
CA GLU A 65 11.60 2.40 -2.16
C GLU A 65 11.25 3.68 -2.93
N LEU A 66 10.10 3.72 -3.59
CA LEU A 66 9.65 4.91 -4.31
C LEU A 66 9.34 6.08 -3.38
N ALA A 67 8.74 5.81 -2.22
CA ALA A 67 8.45 6.81 -1.19
C ALA A 67 9.70 7.38 -0.52
N ASP A 68 10.81 6.63 -0.49
CA ASP A 68 12.12 7.10 -0.02
C ASP A 68 12.74 8.12 -0.99
N ILE A 69 12.43 8.03 -2.28
CA ILE A 69 12.93 8.95 -3.32
C ILE A 69 12.09 10.22 -3.37
N ARG A 70 10.76 10.09 -3.44
CA ARG A 70 9.83 11.22 -3.45
C ARG A 70 8.47 10.83 -2.85
N PRO A 71 7.69 11.80 -2.34
CA PRO A 71 6.30 11.55 -1.96
C PRO A 71 5.51 10.94 -3.11
N GLN A 72 4.83 9.81 -2.86
CA GLN A 72 3.97 9.18 -3.86
C GLN A 72 2.53 9.65 -3.67
N SER A 73 1.87 10.02 -4.76
CA SER A 73 0.44 10.30 -4.73
C SER A 73 -0.37 8.99 -4.60
N MET A 74 -1.65 9.09 -4.21
CA MET A 74 -2.53 7.91 -4.23
C MET A 74 -2.69 7.33 -5.63
N GLU A 75 -2.70 8.18 -6.65
CA GLU A 75 -2.80 7.76 -8.05
C GLU A 75 -1.55 6.98 -8.49
N ASP A 76 -0.35 7.43 -8.10
CA ASP A 76 0.90 6.69 -8.38
C ASP A 76 0.87 5.28 -7.77
N VAL A 77 0.41 5.17 -6.52
CA VAL A 77 0.30 3.89 -5.83
C VAL A 77 -0.73 2.99 -6.51
N ASP A 78 -1.90 3.52 -6.86
CA ASP A 78 -2.95 2.75 -7.54
C ASP A 78 -2.49 2.25 -8.91
N ASN A 79 -1.83 3.11 -9.71
CA ASN A 79 -1.29 2.74 -11.01
C ASN A 79 -0.25 1.62 -10.87
N LEU A 80 0.67 1.75 -9.91
CA LEU A 80 1.68 0.74 -9.62
C LEU A 80 1.05 -0.61 -9.21
N LEU A 81 0.01 -0.59 -8.37
CA LEU A 81 -0.72 -1.80 -7.96
C LEU A 81 -1.43 -2.47 -9.14
N ARG A 82 -2.06 -1.67 -10.01
CA ARG A 82 -2.73 -2.16 -11.23
C ARG A 82 -1.73 -2.79 -12.20
N ASP A 83 -0.64 -2.09 -12.49
CA ASP A 83 0.41 -2.58 -13.40
C ASP A 83 1.01 -3.90 -12.91
N PHE A 84 1.31 -3.98 -11.61
CA PHE A 84 1.81 -5.19 -10.99
C PHE A 84 0.79 -6.33 -11.06
N HIS A 85 -0.50 -6.05 -10.78
CA HIS A 85 -1.57 -7.04 -10.91
C HIS A 85 -1.71 -7.55 -12.35
N TYR A 86 -1.68 -6.67 -13.35
CA TYR A 86 -1.76 -7.09 -14.75
C TYR A 86 -0.57 -7.97 -15.16
N ALA A 87 0.64 -7.61 -14.75
CA ALA A 87 1.83 -8.40 -15.05
C ALA A 87 1.78 -9.79 -14.40
N VAL A 88 1.29 -9.87 -13.17
CA VAL A 88 1.07 -11.14 -12.46
C VAL A 88 -0.04 -11.97 -13.14
N ALA A 89 -1.17 -11.35 -13.45
CA ALA A 89 -2.33 -12.03 -14.04
C ALA A 89 -2.05 -12.55 -15.45
N SER A 90 -1.19 -11.87 -16.22
CA SER A 90 -0.75 -12.33 -17.54
C SER A 90 0.34 -13.40 -17.49
N GLY A 91 0.87 -13.73 -16.31
CA GLY A 91 2.02 -14.64 -16.16
C GLY A 91 3.31 -14.09 -16.76
N ASP A 92 3.39 -12.77 -16.96
CA ASP A 92 4.53 -12.14 -17.62
C ASP A 92 5.60 -11.79 -16.58
N GLU A 93 6.46 -12.77 -16.30
CA GLU A 93 7.55 -12.62 -15.35
C GLU A 93 8.53 -11.49 -15.74
N SER A 94 8.65 -11.18 -17.03
CA SER A 94 9.51 -10.09 -17.50
C SER A 94 8.94 -8.75 -17.06
N ARG A 95 7.63 -8.53 -17.26
CA ARG A 95 6.93 -7.32 -16.82
C ARG A 95 6.88 -7.21 -15.30
N VAL A 96 6.68 -8.32 -14.58
CA VAL A 96 6.74 -8.32 -13.11
C VAL A 96 8.10 -7.83 -12.63
N LYS A 97 9.19 -8.32 -13.22
CA LYS A 97 10.54 -7.84 -12.91
C LYS A 97 10.68 -6.37 -13.26
N THR A 98 10.22 -5.94 -14.44
CA THR A 98 10.27 -4.53 -14.86
C THR A 98 9.55 -3.61 -13.87
N VAL A 99 8.34 -3.95 -13.42
CA VAL A 99 7.59 -3.14 -12.45
C VAL A 99 8.33 -3.03 -11.11
N LEU A 100 8.97 -4.12 -10.66
CA LEU A 100 9.74 -4.13 -9.42
C LEU A 100 11.12 -3.47 -9.57
N SER A 101 11.74 -3.53 -10.74
CA SER A 101 13.08 -3.01 -10.99
C SER A 101 13.11 -1.64 -11.65
N ALA A 102 11.97 -1.09 -12.07
CA ALA A 102 11.90 0.20 -12.74
C ALA A 102 12.53 1.29 -11.84
N PRO A 103 13.64 1.91 -12.27
CA PRO A 103 14.05 3.18 -11.70
C PRO A 103 13.03 4.21 -12.19
N MET A 104 12.52 5.01 -11.26
CA MET A 104 11.57 6.07 -11.57
C MET A 104 12.22 6.99 -12.62
N ALA A 105 11.59 7.12 -13.79
CA ALA A 105 12.04 8.07 -14.81
C ALA A 105 12.09 9.47 -14.16
N ILE A 106 13.25 10.12 -14.30
CA ILE A 106 13.55 11.48 -13.82
C ILE A 106 12.66 12.49 -14.55
#